data_AF-A0A2V7YTZ4-F1
#
_entry.id   AF-A0A2V7YTZ4-F1
#
_cell.length_a   1.000
_cell.length_b   1.000
_cell.length_c   1.000
_cell.angle_alpha   90.00
_cell.angle_beta   90.00
_cell.angle_gamma   90.00
#
_symmetry.space_group_name_H-M   'P 1'
#
loop_
_entity.id
_entity.type
_entity.pdbx_description
1 polymer ?
#
loop_
_entity_poly.entity_id
_entity_poly.type
_entity_poly.pdbx_seq_one_letter_code
_entity_poly.pdbx_strand_id
1 'polypeptide(L)' 'MSGKRLLIGAIVMGVALPVALFLLLGLQTASQLFTIAASIFLVWGVTDLLASILERPRLSNRTPGGAIREDWERRRSED' A
#
# COMPACT_ATOMS: atom_id res chain seq x y z
N MET A 1 -4.34 5.81 2.51
CA MET A 1 -4.31 5.35 3.92
C MET A 1 -4.23 6.52 4.91
N SER A 2 -4.81 6.42 6.11
CA SER A 2 -4.56 7.38 7.21
C SER A 2 -3.09 7.29 7.64
N GLY A 3 -2.38 8.42 7.76
CA GLY A 3 -0.93 8.47 7.99
C GLY A 3 -0.45 7.66 9.20
N LYS A 4 -1.31 7.45 10.20
CA LYS A 4 -1.03 6.61 11.37
C LYS A 4 -0.84 5.13 11.01
N ARG A 5 -1.61 4.60 10.06
CA ARG A 5 -1.51 3.19 9.62
C ARG A 5 -0.21 2.93 8.86
N LEU A 6 0.26 3.92 8.10
CA LEU A 6 1.51 3.84 7.35
C LEU A 6 2.72 3.85 8.28
N LEU A 7 2.69 4.66 9.33
CA LEU A 7 3.71 4.66 10.39
C LEU A 7 3.77 3.31 11.12
N ILE A 8 2.62 2.76 11.52
CA ILE A 8 2.55 1.45 12.17
C ILE A 8 3.07 0.36 11.22
N GLY A 9 2.67 0.39 9.94
CA GLY A 9 3.16 -0.54 8.93
C GLY A 9 4.67 -0.50 8.78
N ALA A 10 5.26 0.70 8.71
CA ALA A 10 6.71 0.86 8.62
C ALA A 10 7.45 0.30 9.84
N ILE A 11 6.94 0.51 11.06
CA ILE A 11 7.55 -0.02 12.29
C ILE A 11 7.46 -1.55 12.33
N VAL A 12 6.28 -2.11 12.03
CA VAL A 12 6.08 -3.56 12.06
C VAL A 12 6.93 -4.26 11.00
N MET A 13 6.93 -3.75 9.78
CA MET A 13 7.65 -4.35 8.65
C MET A 13 9.16 -4.10 8.73
N GLY A 14 9.59 -2.94 9.22
CA GLY A 14 11.01 -2.57 9.29
C GLY A 14 11.74 -3.06 10.53
N VAL A 15 11.03 -3.31 11.65
CA VAL A 15 11.67 -3.63 12.94
C VAL A 15 11.11 -4.89 13.57
N ALA A 16 9.81 -4.93 13.86
CA ALA A 16 9.24 -6.03 14.65
C ALA A 16 9.36 -7.38 13.93
N LEU A 17 9.02 -7.44 12.64
CA LEU A 17 9.05 -8.67 11.86
C LEU A 17 10.49 -9.16 11.58
N PRO A 18 11.45 -8.30 11.18
CA PRO A 18 12.84 -8.71 11.05
C PRO A 18 13.47 -9.20 12.35
N VAL A 19 13.19 -8.55 13.48
CA VAL A 19 13.69 -8.98 14.80
C VAL A 19 13.08 -10.33 15.18
N ALA A 20 11.78 -10.52 14.99
CA ALA A 20 11.13 -11.80 15.27
C ALA A 20 11.73 -12.94 14.43
N LEU A 21 11.93 -12.73 13.13
CA LEU A 21 12.58 -13.70 12.26
C LEU A 21 14.03 -13.96 12.67
N PHE A 22 14.78 -12.92 12.99
CA PHE A 22 16.16 -13.05 13.45
C PHE A 22 16.30 -13.95 14.68
N LEU A 23 15.42 -13.77 15.67
CA LEU A 23 15.39 -14.57 16.89
C LEU A 23 14.89 -16.00 16.64
N LEU A 24 13.84 -16.17 15.84
CA LEU A 24 13.26 -17.49 15.53
C LEU A 24 14.20 -18.37 14.70
N LEU A 25 14.93 -17.79 13.76
CA LEU A 25 15.88 -18.50 12.90
C LEU A 25 17.25 -18.70 13.56
N GLY A 26 17.47 -18.16 14.78
CA GLY A 26 18.75 -18.28 15.48
C GLY A 26 19.91 -17.64 14.72
N LEU A 27 19.64 -16.56 13.97
CA LEU A 27 20.64 -15.88 13.15
C LEU A 27 21.65 -15.17 14.06
N GLN A 28 22.91 -15.14 13.64
CA GLN A 28 24.00 -14.65 14.48
C GLN A 28 24.68 -13.39 13.92
N THR A 29 24.41 -13.05 12.67
CA THR A 29 25.11 -11.93 12.02
C THR A 29 24.17 -10.74 11.81
N ALA A 30 24.69 -9.55 12.10
CA ALA A 30 23.95 -8.31 11.85
C ALA A 30 23.58 -8.15 10.36
N SER A 31 24.42 -8.66 9.45
CA SER A 31 24.13 -8.63 8.01
C SER A 31 22.88 -9.43 7.65
N GLN A 32 22.62 -10.56 8.30
CA GLN A 32 21.38 -11.33 8.12
C GLN A 32 20.15 -10.53 8.56
N LEU A 33 20.23 -9.85 9.71
CA LEU A 33 19.14 -8.99 10.20
C LEU A 33 18.84 -7.85 9.22
N PHE A 34 19.87 -7.14 8.75
CA PHE A 34 19.70 -6.05 7.79
C PHE A 34 19.19 -6.54 6.44
N THR A 35 19.61 -7.72 5.98
CA THR A 35 19.12 -8.33 4.75
C THR A 35 17.63 -8.62 4.86
N ILE A 36 17.20 -9.24 5.95
CA ILE A 36 15.78 -9.53 6.19
C ILE A 36 14.96 -8.24 6.26
N ALA A 37 15.43 -7.24 7.02
CA ALA A 37 14.75 -5.96 7.14
C ALA A 37 14.63 -5.25 5.78
N ALA A 38 15.72 -5.20 5.00
CA ALA A 38 15.71 -4.59 3.67
C ALA A 38 14.77 -5.32 2.71
N SER A 39 14.78 -6.65 2.69
CA SER A 39 13.90 -7.44 1.83
C SER A 39 12.43 -7.22 2.17
N ILE A 40 12.06 -7.28 3.45
CA ILE A 40 10.67 -7.09 3.89
C ILE A 40 10.20 -5.67 3.60
N PHE A 41 11.03 -4.67 3.94
CA PHE A 41 10.67 -3.28 3.75
C PHE A 41 10.51 -2.92 2.26
N LEU A 42 11.38 -3.45 1.40
CA LEU A 42 11.31 -3.21 -0.04
C LEU A 42 10.09 -3.88 -0.66
N VAL A 43 9.80 -5.13 -0.32
CA VAL A 43 8.60 -5.84 -0.81
C VAL A 43 7.33 -5.16 -0.33
N TRP A 44 7.26 -4.77 0.95
CA TRP A 44 6.11 -4.06 1.49
C TRP A 44 5.94 -2.69 0.84
N GLY A 45 7.02 -1.90 0.72
CA GLY A 45 6.98 -0.58 0.10
C GLY A 45 6.57 -0.62 -1.37
N VAL A 46 7.05 -1.61 -2.13
CA VAL A 46 6.60 -1.84 -3.52
C VAL A 46 5.13 -2.23 -3.56
N THR A 47 4.69 -3.08 -2.65
CA THR A 47 3.27 -3.51 -2.56
C THR A 47 2.37 -2.33 -2.21
N ASP A 48 2.78 -1.47 -1.27
CA ASP A 48 2.04 -0.26 -0.89
C ASP A 48 2.00 0.76 -2.03
N LEU A 49 3.13 0.94 -2.74
CA LEU A 49 3.18 1.77 -3.94
C LEU A 49 2.23 1.25 -5.02
N LEU A 50 2.28 -0.05 -5.33
CA LEU A 50 1.38 -0.67 -6.29
C LEU A 50 -0.09 -0.58 -5.86
N ALA A 51 -0.38 -0.79 -4.58
CA ALA A 51 -1.72 -0.60 -4.03
C ALA A 51 -2.18 0.85 -4.20
N SER A 52 -1.32 1.83 -3.94
CA SER A 52 -1.63 3.25 -4.13
C SER A 52 -1.87 3.62 -5.60
N ILE A 53 -1.12 2.98 -6.52
CA ILE A 53 -1.27 3.14 -7.96
C ILE A 53 -2.58 2.49 -8.43
N LEU A 54 -2.93 1.32 -7.90
CA LEU A 54 -4.20 0.64 -8.18
C LEU A 54 -5.40 1.39 -7.59
N GLU A 55 -5.22 2.07 -6.44
CA GLU A 55 -6.25 2.90 -5.79
C GLU A 55 -6.51 4.22 -6.53
N ARG A 56 -5.57 4.75 -7.33
CA ARG A 56 -5.78 5.91 -8.21
C ARG A 56 -6.14 5.43 -9.63
N PRO A 57 -7.29 5.73 -10.28
CA PRO A 57 -8.53 6.39 -9.86
C PRO A 57 -9.78 5.72 -10.47
N ARG A 58 -9.92 4.38 -10.48
CA ARG A 58 -10.92 3.75 -11.37
C ARG A 58 -12.34 3.49 -10.82
N LEU A 59 -12.59 3.27 -9.53
CA LEU A 59 -13.90 2.67 -9.16
C LEU A 59 -14.54 3.02 -7.79
N SER A 60 -13.98 3.87 -6.92
CA SER A 60 -14.59 4.02 -5.58
C SER A 60 -15.90 4.83 -5.54
N ASN A 61 -16.11 5.81 -6.43
CA ASN A 61 -17.24 6.75 -6.31
C ASN A 61 -18.06 6.94 -7.59
N ARG A 62 -17.83 6.15 -8.65
CA ARG A 62 -18.69 6.15 -9.84
C ARG A 62 -19.46 4.84 -9.88
N THR A 63 -20.72 4.88 -9.47
CA THR A 63 -21.66 3.87 -9.98
C THR A 63 -21.71 4.01 -11.50
N PRO A 64 -21.81 2.91 -12.26
CA PRO A 64 -21.96 3.00 -13.72
C PRO A 64 -23.12 3.93 -14.10
N GLY A 65 -24.21 3.92 -13.30
CA GLY A 65 -25.32 4.86 -13.43
C GLY A 65 -24.96 6.32 -13.17
N GLY A 66 -24.08 6.61 -12.21
CA GLY A 66 -23.59 7.96 -11.94
C GLY A 66 -22.80 8.54 -13.11
N ALA A 67 -21.92 7.74 -13.73
CA ALA A 67 -21.15 8.18 -14.89
C ALA A 67 -22.03 8.42 -16.13
N ILE A 68 -23.04 7.58 -16.35
CA ILE A 68 -24.00 7.74 -17.45
C ILE A 68 -24.90 8.96 -17.21
N ARG A 69 -25.32 9.20 -15.96
CA ARG A 69 -26.12 10.38 -15.61
C ARG A 69 -25.35 11.67 -15.79
N GLU A 70 -24.07 11.69 -15.41
CA GLU A 70 -23.17 12.85 -15.59
C GLU A 70 -22.98 13.16 -17.09
N ASP A 71 -22.79 12.14 -17.94
CA ASP A 71 -22.66 12.33 -19.40
C ASP A 71 -23.98 12.80 -20.03
N TRP A 72 -25.12 12.32 -19.53
CA TRP A 72 -26.45 12.72 -20.00
C TRP A 72 -26.84 14.14 -19.58
N GLU A 73 -26.54 14.54 -18.34
CA GLU A 73 -26.72 15.91 -17.85
C GLU A 73 -25.86 16.90 -18.65
N ARG A 74 -24.63 16.51 -19.00
CA ARG A 74 -23.70 17.35 -19.78
C ARG A 74 -24.17 17.59 -21.22
N ARG A 75 -24.65 16.55 -21.90
CA ARG A 75 -25.21 16.67 -23.26
C ARG A 75 -26.47 17.53 -23.29
N ARG A 76 -27.26 17.53 -22.22
CA ARG A 76 -28.51 18.32 -22.13
C ARG A 76 -28.28 19.81 -21.85
N SER A 77 -27.12 20.18 -21.31
CA SER A 77 -26.76 21.59 -21.05
C SER A 77 -26.09 22.28 -22.24
N GLU A 78 -25.73 21.52 -23.28
CA GLU A 78 -25.12 22.05 -24.52
C GLU A 78 -26.14 22.22 -25.66
N ASP A 79 -27.41 21.81 -25.45
CA ASP A 79 -28.58 22.09 -26.30
C ASP A 79 -29.47 23.18 -25.68
#